data_AF-A0A7N8XTF4-F1
#
_entry.id   AF-A0A7N8XTF4-F1
#
_cell.length_a   1.000
_cell.length_b   1.000
_cell.length_c   1.000
_cell.angle_alpha   90.00
_cell.angle_beta   90.00
_cell.angle_gamma   90.00
#
_symmetry.space_group_name_H-M   'P 1'
#
loop_
_entity.id
_entity.type
_entity.pdbx_description
1 polymer ?
#
loop_
_entity_poly.entity_id
_entity_poly.type
_entity_poly.pdbx_seq_one_letter_code
_entity_poly.pdbx_strand_id
1 'polypeptide(L)'
;TVSNNAVTDNELCTADNQEFYLPQCCFWTDPLMAEASALEELQSELTCPVCLELFSDPVILECGHHFCHVCPKCRKSCVRKPRPNSLLCNVVDSVRRARAVDTAAGITRFDPEYALLKPEEREPGSMTLDPDTAYPCLWVSPCRTSVQVGKIQPDLPNNPERFTRYNIILGSEAFSSGRHYWEVEVGSKTAWGLGVATASVNRKQEISLCPEDGFWTLVLRDNGKGASEYEACTDSEDNLLYPSKPPRRVGVYLDYGRGEVAFYDGGDMSHLFTFCDAKFKEPVFPYFNPWPIINGRNREPLTIVAPRWG
;
A
#
# COMPACT_ATOMS: atom_id res chain seq x y z
N THR A 1 -50.25 2.41 51.10
CA THR A 1 -49.33 2.34 52.24
C THR A 1 -47.98 2.86 51.74
N VAL A 2 -47.74 4.18 51.72
CA VAL A 2 -47.54 5.10 52.88
C VAL A 2 -46.47 4.47 53.77
N SER A 3 -45.28 5.04 53.97
CA SER A 3 -45.01 6.44 54.39
C SER A 3 -43.48 6.64 54.37
N ASN A 4 -42.94 7.74 53.82
CA ASN A 4 -42.61 9.03 54.48
C ASN A 4 -41.17 9.05 55.03
N ASN A 5 -40.36 10.11 55.01
CA ASN A 5 -40.44 11.54 54.66
C ASN A 5 -38.96 12.00 54.46
N ALA A 6 -38.59 12.82 53.48
CA ALA A 6 -38.73 14.29 53.40
C ALA A 6 -38.08 15.04 54.60
N VAL A 7 -36.91 15.66 54.40
CA VAL A 7 -36.66 17.10 54.09
C VAL A 7 -36.28 17.88 55.36
N THR A 8 -35.15 18.59 55.31
CA THR A 8 -35.08 19.99 55.78
C THR A 8 -34.16 20.79 54.84
N ASP A 9 -34.71 21.93 54.41
CA ASP A 9 -34.17 22.95 53.52
C ASP A 9 -33.36 24.04 54.27
N ASN A 10 -32.82 24.95 53.45
CA ASN A 10 -32.30 26.31 53.69
C ASN A 10 -30.81 26.43 54.06
N GLU A 11 -30.01 27.35 53.48
CA GLU A 11 -30.32 28.58 52.73
C GLU A 11 -29.11 29.05 51.89
N LEU A 12 -29.44 29.85 50.87
CA LEU A 12 -28.60 30.56 49.89
C LEU A 12 -27.53 31.51 50.49
N CYS A 13 -26.38 31.71 49.82
CA CYS A 13 -26.16 32.83 48.88
C CYS A 13 -24.70 32.96 48.36
N THR A 14 -24.58 33.71 47.25
CA THR A 14 -23.41 34.24 46.49
C THR A 14 -22.64 33.22 45.63
N ALA A 15 -22.96 33.04 44.34
CA ALA A 15 -22.69 33.92 43.19
C ALA A 15 -21.20 33.95 42.79
N ASP A 16 -20.85 33.24 41.71
CA ASP A 16 -20.10 33.86 40.62
C ASP A 16 -20.30 33.11 39.30
N ASN A 17 -20.53 33.91 38.26
CA ASN A 17 -20.75 33.52 36.88
C ASN A 17 -19.49 32.89 36.25
N GLN A 18 -19.65 31.80 35.49
CA GLN A 18 -18.88 31.65 34.26
C GLN A 18 -19.58 30.72 33.27
N GLU A 19 -20.03 31.33 32.19
CA GLU A 19 -20.59 30.70 31.01
C GLU A 19 -19.59 29.73 30.37
N PHE A 20 -20.15 28.64 29.83
CA PHE A 20 -19.48 27.67 28.98
C PHE A 20 -18.80 28.36 27.78
N TYR A 21 -17.46 28.37 27.76
CA TYR A 21 -16.68 28.53 26.54
C TYR A 21 -16.10 27.18 26.13
N LEU A 22 -16.64 26.63 25.04
CA LEU A 22 -16.00 25.61 24.23
C LEU A 22 -14.65 26.13 23.74
N PRO A 23 -13.56 25.34 23.78
CA PRO A 23 -12.36 25.72 23.05
C PRO A 23 -12.62 25.53 21.55
N GLN A 24 -12.90 26.66 20.91
CA GLN A 24 -12.88 26.85 19.48
C GLN A 24 -11.41 26.69 19.02
N CYS A 25 -10.98 25.45 18.73
CA CYS A 25 -9.74 25.25 17.99
C CYS A 25 -9.99 25.65 16.54
N CYS A 26 -9.48 26.83 16.20
CA CYS A 26 -9.45 27.35 14.85
C CYS A 26 -8.75 26.35 13.91
N PHE A 27 -9.50 25.84 12.92
CA PHE A 27 -8.93 25.29 11.70
C PHE A 27 -8.28 26.44 10.93
N TRP A 28 -7.02 26.70 11.20
CA TRP A 28 -6.15 27.31 10.21
C TRP A 28 -5.53 26.15 9.45
N THR A 29 -6.07 25.80 8.29
CA THR A 29 -5.29 25.03 7.32
C THR A 29 -4.11 25.90 6.96
N ASP A 30 -2.93 25.52 7.43
CA ASP A 30 -1.69 26.22 7.12
C ASP A 30 -1.57 26.30 5.58
N PRO A 31 -1.50 27.48 4.96
CA PRO A 31 -1.46 27.60 3.50
C PRO A 31 -0.30 26.80 2.88
N LEU A 32 0.81 26.66 3.62
CA LEU A 32 1.96 25.85 3.27
C LEU A 32 1.64 24.35 3.18
N MET A 33 0.78 23.83 4.07
CA MET A 33 0.36 22.42 4.05
C MET A 33 -0.64 22.15 2.92
N ALA A 34 -1.51 23.13 2.61
CA ALA A 34 -2.41 23.05 1.46
C ALA A 34 -1.65 23.14 0.12
N GLU A 35 -0.61 23.98 0.04
CA GLU A 35 0.27 24.10 -1.13
C GLU A 35 1.12 22.84 -1.35
N ALA A 36 1.65 22.23 -0.28
CA ALA A 36 2.36 20.96 -0.35
C ALA A 36 1.45 19.82 -0.87
N SER A 37 0.22 19.73 -0.36
CA SER A 37 -0.78 18.76 -0.79
C SER A 37 -1.16 18.93 -2.27
N ALA A 38 -1.38 20.17 -2.74
CA ALA A 38 -1.70 20.46 -4.14
C ALA A 38 -0.53 20.16 -5.08
N LEU A 39 0.71 20.36 -4.62
CA LEU A 39 1.91 20.07 -5.38
C LEU A 39 2.14 18.55 -5.52
N GLU A 40 1.82 17.76 -4.51
CA GLU A 40 1.86 16.29 -4.54
C GLU A 40 0.78 15.70 -5.47
N GLU A 41 -0.45 16.21 -5.41
CA GLU A 41 -1.53 15.83 -6.34
C GLU A 41 -1.14 16.11 -7.79
N LEU A 42 -0.62 17.31 -8.06
CA LEU A 42 -0.16 17.71 -9.40
C LEU A 42 1.00 16.84 -9.89
N GLN A 43 1.91 16.41 -9.02
CA GLN A 43 3.00 15.50 -9.40
C GLN A 43 2.49 14.15 -9.86
N SER A 44 1.46 13.61 -9.20
CA SER A 44 0.88 12.31 -9.56
C SER A 44 0.29 12.29 -10.99
N GLU A 45 -0.21 13.42 -11.46
CA GLU A 45 -0.72 13.63 -12.82
C GLU A 45 0.41 13.83 -13.85
N LEU A 46 1.59 14.26 -13.39
CA LEU A 46 2.78 14.53 -14.20
C LEU A 46 3.81 13.39 -14.18
N THR A 47 3.44 12.25 -13.61
CA THR A 47 4.28 11.06 -13.51
C THR A 47 4.06 10.14 -14.71
N CYS A 48 5.17 9.67 -15.29
CA CYS A 48 5.13 8.70 -16.36
C CYS A 48 4.67 7.33 -15.84
N PRO A 49 3.62 6.72 -16.43
CA PRO A 49 3.12 5.42 -15.98
C PRO A 49 4.09 4.25 -16.28
N VAL A 50 5.21 4.52 -16.96
CA VAL A 50 6.20 3.50 -17.32
C VAL A 50 7.40 3.52 -16.36
N CYS A 51 7.96 4.70 -16.08
CA CYS A 51 9.14 4.83 -15.22
C CYS A 51 8.83 5.38 -13.82
N LEU A 52 7.58 5.78 -13.56
CA LEU A 52 7.11 6.32 -12.29
C LEU A 52 7.82 7.60 -11.80
N GLU A 53 8.58 8.23 -12.70
CA GLU A 53 9.22 9.54 -12.52
C GLU A 53 8.43 10.63 -13.23
N LEU A 54 8.65 11.89 -12.85
CA LEU A 54 8.14 13.06 -13.58
C LEU A 54 8.54 13.00 -15.06
N PHE A 55 7.60 13.27 -15.97
CA PHE A 55 7.84 13.10 -17.40
C PHE A 55 9.13 13.77 -17.88
N SER A 56 10.01 12.98 -18.50
CA SER A 56 11.21 13.45 -19.19
C SER A 56 10.98 13.32 -20.69
N ASP A 57 10.91 14.46 -21.37
CA ASP A 57 10.49 14.57 -22.78
C ASP A 57 9.16 13.84 -23.06
N PRO A 58 8.03 14.26 -22.44
CA PRO A 58 6.74 13.62 -22.66
C PRO A 58 6.34 13.62 -24.14
N VAL A 59 5.85 12.48 -24.60
CA VAL A 59 5.19 12.33 -25.90
C VAL A 59 3.73 11.94 -25.73
N ILE A 60 2.89 12.38 -26.67
CA ILE A 60 1.45 12.07 -26.68
C ILE A 60 1.16 11.00 -27.73
N LEU A 61 0.39 9.98 -27.34
CA LEU A 61 -0.18 9.00 -28.26
C LEU A 61 -1.45 9.51 -28.94
N GLU A 62 -1.84 8.87 -30.04
CA GLU A 62 -3.15 9.12 -30.66
C GLU A 62 -4.32 8.76 -29.71
N CYS A 63 -4.09 7.88 -28.73
CA CYS A 63 -5.06 7.57 -27.66
C CYS A 63 -5.04 8.55 -26.47
N GLY A 64 -4.27 9.65 -26.55
CA GLY A 64 -4.23 10.70 -25.53
C GLY A 64 -3.36 10.43 -24.30
N HIS A 65 -2.76 9.24 -24.17
CA HIS A 65 -1.85 8.92 -23.07
C HIS A 65 -0.45 9.52 -23.25
N HIS A 66 0.20 9.85 -22.13
CA HIS A 66 1.53 10.47 -22.07
C HIS A 66 2.60 9.50 -21.51
N PHE A 67 3.82 9.52 -22.06
CA PHE A 67 4.99 8.80 -21.55
C PHE A 67 6.31 9.51 -21.91
N CYS A 68 7.41 9.19 -21.22
CA CYS A 68 8.74 9.73 -21.53
C CYS A 68 9.25 9.21 -22.87
N HIS A 69 9.87 10.05 -23.69
CA HIS A 69 10.39 9.67 -25.01
C HIS A 69 11.29 8.41 -25.00
N VAL A 70 12.06 8.22 -23.92
CA VAL A 70 13.00 7.12 -23.72
C VAL A 70 12.36 5.81 -23.22
N CYS A 71 11.08 5.83 -22.81
CA CYS A 71 10.40 4.65 -22.26
C CYS A 71 9.93 3.69 -23.38
N PRO A 72 10.39 2.41 -23.41
CA PRO A 72 10.30 1.55 -24.60
C PRO A 72 8.91 0.94 -24.87
N LYS A 73 7.98 0.97 -23.91
CA LYS A 73 6.76 0.13 -23.94
C LYS A 73 5.76 0.43 -25.06
N CYS A 74 5.79 1.59 -25.73
CA CYS A 74 4.82 1.92 -26.80
C CYS A 74 5.43 2.12 -28.21
N ARG A 75 6.75 2.04 -28.38
CA ARG A 75 7.37 2.26 -29.71
C ARG A 75 7.04 1.14 -30.72
N LYS A 76 6.68 -0.05 -30.23
CA LYS A 76 6.39 -1.23 -31.05
C LYS A 76 4.99 -1.25 -31.67
N SER A 77 4.04 -0.44 -31.19
CA SER A 77 2.63 -0.45 -31.65
C SER A 77 2.21 0.80 -32.45
N CYS A 78 3.05 1.84 -32.50
CA CYS A 78 2.71 3.10 -33.17
C CYS A 78 3.33 3.17 -34.58
N VAL A 79 2.48 3.26 -35.60
CA VAL A 79 2.89 3.38 -37.02
C VAL A 79 3.54 4.75 -37.31
N ARG A 80 3.41 5.73 -36.41
CA ARG A 80 3.92 7.11 -36.55
C ARG A 80 4.79 7.51 -35.35
N LYS A 81 5.77 8.39 -35.59
CA LYS A 81 6.61 8.98 -34.53
C LYS A 81 5.72 9.75 -33.54
N PRO A 82 5.77 9.44 -32.23
CA PRO A 82 5.04 10.19 -31.21
C PRO A 82 5.41 11.67 -31.24
N ARG A 83 4.43 12.56 -31.06
CA ARG A 83 4.69 14.01 -31.04
C ARG A 83 5.12 14.43 -29.63
N PRO A 84 6.14 15.30 -29.50
CA PRO A 84 6.47 15.92 -28.21
C PRO A 84 5.31 16.73 -27.66
N ASN A 85 5.08 16.68 -26.34
CA ASN A 85 4.14 17.53 -25.64
C ASN A 85 4.88 18.71 -24.99
N SER A 86 5.09 19.80 -25.74
CA SER A 86 5.80 20.97 -25.24
C SER A 86 5.09 21.67 -24.07
N LEU A 87 3.76 21.58 -24.00
CA LEU A 87 3.00 22.12 -22.87
C LEU A 87 3.28 21.31 -21.60
N LEU A 88 3.26 19.98 -21.69
CA LEU A 88 3.57 19.11 -20.57
C LEU A 88 5.03 19.22 -20.14
N CYS A 89 5.98 19.39 -21.07
CA CYS A 89 7.37 19.72 -20.73
C CYS A 89 7.45 20.98 -19.85
N ASN A 90 6.79 22.07 -20.27
CA ASN A 90 6.83 23.35 -19.56
C ASN A 90 6.22 23.27 -18.15
N VAL A 91 5.15 22.50 -17.99
CA VAL A 91 4.51 22.27 -16.69
C VAL A 91 5.42 21.46 -15.77
N VAL A 92 6.01 20.36 -16.27
CA VAL A 92 6.93 19.52 -15.50
C VAL A 92 8.18 20.29 -15.07
N ASP A 93 8.74 21.12 -15.96
CA ASP A 93 9.90 21.94 -15.63
C ASP A 93 9.57 23.03 -14.61
N SER A 94 8.32 23.52 -14.58
CA SER A 94 7.87 24.47 -13.56
C SER A 94 7.77 23.80 -12.19
N VAL A 95 7.28 22.55 -12.14
CA VAL A 95 7.25 21.74 -10.90
C VAL A 95 8.67 21.39 -10.42
N ARG A 96 9.58 21.04 -11.35
CA ARG A 96 11.01 20.82 -11.03
C ARG A 96 11.66 22.07 -10.44
N ARG A 97 11.36 23.26 -10.99
CA ARG A 97 11.87 24.53 -10.48
C ARG A 97 11.28 24.89 -9.11
N ALA A 98 9.99 24.66 -8.87
CA ALA A 98 9.37 24.88 -7.56
C ALA A 98 10.09 24.07 -6.46
N ARG A 99 10.37 22.79 -6.72
CA ARG A 99 11.12 21.91 -5.80
C ARG A 99 12.58 22.34 -5.56
N ALA A 100 13.24 22.91 -6.59
CA ALA A 100 14.61 23.39 -6.45
C ALA A 100 14.70 24.63 -5.53
N VAL A 101 13.63 25.41 -5.43
CA VAL A 101 13.53 26.56 -4.52
C VAL A 101 13.37 26.11 -3.07
N ASP A 102 12.62 25.04 -2.81
CA ASP A 102 12.49 24.46 -1.46
C ASP A 102 13.80 23.87 -0.93
N THR A 103 14.61 23.31 -1.83
CA THR A 103 15.93 22.76 -1.48
C THR A 103 16.96 23.87 -1.18
N ALA A 104 16.76 25.07 -1.72
CA ALA A 104 17.63 26.23 -1.50
C ALA A 104 17.27 27.06 -0.24
N ALA A 105 16.10 26.83 0.37
CA ALA A 105 15.58 27.59 1.51
C ALA A 105 16.06 27.09 2.89
N GLY A 106 16.88 26.04 2.97
CA GLY A 106 17.73 25.80 4.15
C GLY A 106 17.02 25.60 5.50
N ILE A 107 15.89 24.91 5.56
CA ILE A 107 15.30 24.49 6.84
C ILE A 107 15.87 23.12 7.24
N THR A 108 17.10 23.13 7.74
CA THR A 108 17.66 22.01 8.52
C THR A 108 17.76 22.44 9.97
N ARG A 109 16.96 21.83 10.85
CA ARG A 109 17.28 21.74 12.28
C ARG A 109 17.26 20.29 12.68
N PHE A 110 18.43 19.66 12.74
CA PHE A 110 18.70 18.57 13.68
C PHE A 110 20.20 18.55 13.99
N ASP A 111 20.50 18.58 15.29
CA ASP A 111 21.85 18.56 15.86
C ASP A 111 22.63 17.28 15.50
N PRO A 112 23.98 17.33 15.47
CA PRO A 112 24.81 16.26 14.95
C PRO A 112 25.44 15.45 16.09
N GLU A 113 24.77 14.40 16.57
CA GLU A 113 25.48 13.35 17.29
C GLU A 113 24.68 12.04 17.31
N TYR A 114 24.71 11.30 16.20
CA TYR A 114 24.72 9.82 16.19
C TYR A 114 24.93 9.29 14.76
N ALA A 115 26.08 9.62 14.17
CA ALA A 115 26.56 8.90 13.00
C ALA A 115 27.39 7.71 13.49
N LEU A 116 26.82 6.50 13.52
CA LEU A 116 27.56 5.24 13.37
C LEU A 116 26.56 4.10 13.17
N LEU A 117 26.13 3.91 11.91
CA LEU A 117 25.95 2.63 11.22
C LEU A 117 25.53 3.01 9.79
N LYS A 118 26.43 2.82 8.82
CA LYS A 118 26.13 3.08 7.40
C LYS A 118 25.05 2.09 6.95
N PRO A 119 23.89 2.52 6.42
CA PRO A 119 23.06 1.64 5.62
C PRO A 119 23.71 1.52 4.24
N GLU A 120 24.08 0.32 3.86
CA GLU A 120 24.41 -0.03 2.48
C GLU A 120 23.30 0.47 1.54
N GLU A 121 23.73 1.12 0.46
CA GLU A 121 23.04 1.40 -0.81
C GLU A 121 21.54 1.00 -0.82
N ARG A 122 20.70 1.87 -0.26
CA ARG A 122 19.24 1.77 -0.40
C ARG A 122 18.85 2.58 -1.62
N GLU A 123 18.36 1.91 -2.66
CA GLU A 123 17.63 2.57 -3.73
C GLU A 123 16.37 3.22 -3.11
N PRO A 124 16.23 4.55 -3.17
CA PRO A 124 15.01 5.22 -2.70
C PRO A 124 13.80 4.67 -3.47
N GLY A 125 12.78 4.19 -2.76
CA GLY A 125 11.51 3.78 -3.37
C GLY A 125 11.33 2.28 -3.70
N SER A 126 12.23 1.39 -3.26
CA SER A 126 12.00 -0.06 -3.37
C SER A 126 11.12 -0.57 -2.23
N MET A 127 9.98 -1.21 -2.55
CA MET A 127 9.07 -1.80 -1.56
C MET A 127 9.76 -2.88 -0.72
N THR A 128 9.60 -2.80 0.61
CA THR A 128 10.11 -3.79 1.58
C THR A 128 9.03 -4.30 2.52
N LEU A 129 9.30 -5.42 3.19
CA LEU A 129 8.49 -6.04 4.22
C LEU A 129 8.79 -5.47 5.60
N ASP A 130 7.78 -5.35 6.45
CA ASP A 130 7.91 -4.92 7.85
C ASP A 130 7.96 -6.11 8.84
N PRO A 131 9.13 -6.43 9.42
CA PRO A 131 9.27 -7.50 10.40
C PRO A 131 8.44 -7.30 11.69
N ASP A 132 8.06 -6.07 12.03
CA ASP A 132 7.28 -5.78 13.24
C ASP A 132 5.80 -6.19 13.08
N THR A 133 5.36 -6.37 11.84
CA THR A 133 4.03 -6.90 11.52
C THR A 133 4.01 -8.43 11.43
N ALA A 134 5.16 -9.04 11.14
CA ALA A 134 5.26 -10.44 10.75
C ALA A 134 4.79 -11.43 11.83
N TYR A 135 3.97 -12.40 11.43
CA TYR A 135 3.64 -13.53 12.31
C TYR A 135 4.90 -14.28 12.79
N PRO A 136 4.95 -14.79 14.04
CA PRO A 136 6.20 -15.30 14.63
C PRO A 136 6.91 -16.45 13.89
N CYS A 137 6.21 -17.18 13.01
CA CYS A 137 6.83 -18.22 12.17
C CYS A 137 7.40 -17.69 10.83
N LEU A 138 7.29 -16.39 10.56
CA LEU A 138 7.75 -15.77 9.32
C LEU A 138 9.17 -15.22 9.47
N TRP A 139 10.06 -15.71 8.61
CA TRP A 139 11.46 -15.30 8.54
C TRP A 139 11.64 -14.37 7.36
N VAL A 140 12.01 -13.13 7.64
CA VAL A 140 12.24 -12.09 6.63
C VAL A 140 13.73 -12.06 6.27
N SER A 141 14.04 -12.00 4.98
CA SER A 141 15.42 -11.88 4.48
C SER A 141 16.08 -10.58 4.97
N PRO A 142 17.42 -10.50 5.08
CA PRO A 142 18.12 -9.27 5.48
C PRO A 142 17.76 -8.02 4.65
N CYS A 143 17.58 -8.19 3.34
CA CYS A 143 17.14 -7.13 2.42
C CYS A 143 15.65 -6.79 2.49
N ARG A 144 14.87 -7.47 3.36
CA ARG A 144 13.43 -7.29 3.57
C ARG A 144 12.56 -7.43 2.32
N THR A 145 13.01 -8.13 1.29
CA THR A 145 12.21 -8.40 0.09
C THR A 145 11.64 -9.81 0.03
N SER A 146 12.11 -10.74 0.87
CA SER A 146 11.65 -12.12 0.87
C SER A 146 11.15 -12.54 2.25
N VAL A 147 10.09 -13.35 2.28
CA VAL A 147 9.54 -13.98 3.49
C VAL A 147 9.31 -15.47 3.30
N GLN A 148 9.75 -16.27 4.27
CA GLN A 148 9.58 -17.72 4.28
C GLN A 148 8.97 -18.19 5.61
N VAL A 149 8.16 -19.25 5.55
CA VAL A 149 7.68 -19.93 6.75
C VAL A 149 8.79 -20.82 7.33
N GLY A 150 9.08 -20.64 8.60
CA GLY A 150 10.05 -21.43 9.35
C GLY A 150 9.52 -21.88 10.69
N LYS A 151 10.43 -22.09 11.63
CA LYS A 151 10.09 -22.38 13.03
C LYS A 151 9.58 -21.10 13.71
N ILE A 152 8.77 -21.28 14.75
CA ILE A 152 8.35 -20.17 15.60
C ILE A 152 9.57 -19.49 16.25
N GLN A 153 9.60 -18.16 16.22
CA GLN A 153 10.59 -17.35 16.88
C GLN A 153 10.07 -16.96 18.29
N PRO A 154 10.63 -17.52 19.38
CA PRO A 154 10.07 -17.34 20.72
C PRO A 154 10.32 -15.94 21.30
N ASP A 155 11.36 -15.25 20.85
CA ASP A 155 11.85 -14.01 21.46
C ASP A 155 11.34 -12.73 20.78
N LEU A 156 10.34 -12.84 19.89
CA LEU A 156 9.76 -11.67 19.23
C LEU A 156 8.85 -10.88 20.18
N PRO A 157 8.91 -9.53 20.16
CA PRO A 157 8.03 -8.71 20.97
C PRO A 157 6.56 -8.88 20.53
N ASN A 158 5.63 -8.93 21.49
CA ASN A 158 4.20 -8.90 21.19
C ASN A 158 3.70 -7.44 21.06
N ASN A 159 4.28 -6.71 20.11
CA ASN A 159 3.88 -5.34 19.79
C ASN A 159 2.49 -5.31 19.09
N PRO A 160 1.72 -4.22 19.17
CA PRO A 160 0.38 -4.12 18.60
C PRO A 160 0.33 -4.44 17.09
N GLU A 161 1.40 -4.10 16.36
CA GLU A 161 1.50 -4.22 14.90
C GLU A 161 1.63 -5.67 14.44
N ARG A 162 2.03 -6.59 15.32
CA ARG A 162 2.31 -7.99 14.97
C ARG A 162 1.06 -8.83 14.80
N PHE A 163 0.95 -9.56 13.69
CA PHE A 163 -0.07 -10.60 13.52
C PHE A 163 0.23 -11.81 14.42
N THR A 164 -0.77 -12.32 15.15
CA THR A 164 -0.56 -13.43 16.12
C THR A 164 -1.31 -14.72 15.80
N ARG A 165 -2.12 -14.77 14.74
CA ARG A 165 -2.92 -15.96 14.38
C ARG A 165 -2.63 -16.55 13.00
N TYR A 166 -2.36 -15.69 12.02
CA TYR A 166 -2.19 -16.07 10.62
C TYR A 166 -0.81 -15.69 10.14
N ASN A 167 -0.28 -16.44 9.16
CA ASN A 167 1.01 -16.19 8.51
C ASN A 167 0.99 -14.91 7.65
N ILE A 168 0.72 -13.75 8.24
CA ILE A 168 0.60 -12.47 7.56
C ILE A 168 1.79 -11.58 7.90
N ILE A 169 2.22 -10.81 6.91
CA ILE A 169 3.19 -9.72 7.02
C ILE A 169 2.77 -8.59 6.07
N LEU A 170 3.01 -7.34 6.45
CA LEU A 170 2.72 -6.16 5.64
C LEU A 170 4.00 -5.56 5.04
N GLY A 171 3.81 -4.72 4.02
CA GLY A 171 4.86 -3.82 3.54
C GLY A 171 5.24 -2.76 4.59
N SER A 172 6.43 -2.21 4.48
CA SER A 172 6.94 -1.16 5.39
C SER A 172 6.32 0.22 5.14
N GLU A 173 5.80 0.46 3.95
CA GLU A 173 5.22 1.74 3.56
C GLU A 173 3.72 1.59 3.30
N ALA A 174 2.96 2.58 3.76
CA ALA A 174 1.53 2.69 3.52
C ALA A 174 1.27 3.62 2.33
N PHE A 175 0.22 3.33 1.57
CA PHE A 175 -0.25 4.17 0.48
C PHE A 175 -1.54 4.87 0.89
N SER A 176 -1.53 6.20 0.79
CA SER A 176 -2.69 7.08 1.08
C SER A 176 -3.19 7.83 -0.16
N SER A 177 -2.51 7.71 -1.29
CA SER A 177 -2.85 8.37 -2.55
C SER A 177 -2.09 7.72 -3.72
N GLY A 178 -2.42 8.14 -4.95
CA GLY A 178 -1.64 7.78 -6.14
C GLY A 178 -1.86 6.36 -6.67
N ARG A 179 -0.93 5.94 -7.54
CA ARG A 179 -0.94 4.64 -8.22
C ARG A 179 0.36 3.91 -7.92
N HIS A 180 0.24 2.64 -7.54
CA HIS A 180 1.37 1.83 -7.08
C HIS A 180 1.33 0.47 -7.77
N TYR A 181 2.51 -0.07 -8.05
CA TYR A 181 2.64 -1.40 -8.66
C TYR A 181 3.85 -2.13 -8.09
N TRP A 182 3.66 -3.39 -7.72
CA TRP A 182 4.74 -4.27 -7.30
C TRP A 182 4.52 -5.69 -7.82
N GLU A 183 5.63 -6.43 -7.96
CA GLU A 183 5.61 -7.82 -8.38
C GLU A 183 6.12 -8.72 -7.26
N VAL A 184 5.47 -9.87 -7.11
CA VAL A 184 5.86 -10.90 -6.14
C VAL A 184 6.09 -12.21 -6.88
N GLU A 185 7.32 -12.73 -6.80
CA GLU A 185 7.64 -14.08 -7.22
C GLU A 185 7.01 -15.06 -6.23
N VAL A 186 6.10 -15.89 -6.74
CA VAL A 186 5.40 -16.96 -6.00
C VAL A 186 5.92 -18.35 -6.37
N GLY A 187 6.71 -18.47 -7.44
CA GLY A 187 7.43 -19.68 -7.80
C GLY A 187 6.50 -20.89 -7.97
N SER A 188 6.80 -21.98 -7.27
CA SER A 188 6.03 -23.23 -7.25
C SER A 188 5.20 -23.44 -5.99
N LYS A 189 4.98 -22.37 -5.22
CA LYS A 189 4.09 -22.39 -4.07
C LYS A 189 2.70 -22.88 -4.46
N THR A 190 2.15 -23.72 -3.59
CA THR A 190 0.82 -24.33 -3.77
C THR A 190 -0.25 -23.59 -2.98
N ALA A 191 0.13 -22.65 -2.12
CA ALA A 191 -0.78 -21.75 -1.43
C ALA A 191 -0.09 -20.44 -1.06
N TRP A 192 -0.82 -19.33 -1.19
CA TRP A 192 -0.37 -17.97 -0.82
C TRP A 192 -1.56 -16.99 -0.88
N GLY A 193 -1.39 -15.81 -0.29
CA GLY A 193 -2.30 -14.67 -0.44
C GLY A 193 -1.51 -13.38 -0.68
N LEU A 194 -1.98 -12.56 -1.62
CA LEU A 194 -1.37 -11.28 -1.99
C LEU A 194 -2.45 -10.23 -2.17
N GLY A 195 -2.13 -8.96 -1.91
CA GLY A 195 -3.07 -7.86 -2.13
C GLY A 195 -2.73 -6.63 -1.30
N VAL A 196 -3.75 -5.96 -0.79
CA VAL A 196 -3.62 -4.85 0.17
C VAL A 196 -4.50 -5.05 1.39
N ALA A 197 -4.10 -4.45 2.51
CA ALA A 197 -4.84 -4.42 3.76
C ALA A 197 -4.85 -2.99 4.32
N THR A 198 -5.95 -2.54 4.93
CA THR A 198 -5.97 -1.23 5.59
C THR A 198 -5.06 -1.19 6.82
N ALA A 199 -4.65 0.01 7.24
CA ALA A 199 -3.79 0.20 8.41
C ALA A 199 -4.39 -0.38 9.70
N SER A 200 -5.73 -0.28 9.86
CA SER A 200 -6.46 -0.62 11.09
C SER A 200 -6.88 -2.09 11.22
N VAL A 201 -6.58 -2.95 10.23
CA VAL A 201 -6.99 -4.36 10.26
C VAL A 201 -6.62 -5.07 11.56
N ASN A 202 -7.49 -5.97 12.03
CA ASN A 202 -7.29 -6.70 13.26
C ASN A 202 -6.09 -7.65 13.15
N ARG A 203 -5.13 -7.54 14.07
CA ARG A 203 -3.88 -8.32 14.04
C ARG A 203 -3.84 -9.43 15.09
N LYS A 204 -4.80 -9.45 16.02
CA LYS A 204 -4.74 -10.30 17.23
C LYS A 204 -5.83 -11.37 17.27
N GLN A 205 -6.94 -11.14 16.59
CA GLN A 205 -8.11 -12.02 16.59
C GLN A 205 -8.29 -12.70 15.23
N GLU A 206 -9.38 -13.44 15.10
CA GLU A 206 -9.81 -14.01 13.83
C GLU A 206 -10.20 -12.91 12.84
N ILE A 207 -9.86 -13.10 11.57
CA ILE A 207 -10.09 -12.12 10.49
C ILE A 207 -10.81 -12.78 9.32
N SER A 208 -11.66 -12.01 8.62
CA SER A 208 -12.06 -12.32 7.26
C SER A 208 -11.15 -11.60 6.27
N LEU A 209 -10.90 -12.18 5.10
CA LEU A 209 -10.10 -11.57 4.04
C LEU A 209 -10.94 -10.77 3.03
N CYS A 210 -12.12 -10.31 3.42
CA CYS A 210 -13.02 -9.57 2.55
C CYS A 210 -12.82 -8.05 2.64
N PRO A 211 -13.31 -7.28 1.64
CA PRO A 211 -13.17 -5.82 1.60
C PRO A 211 -13.78 -5.10 2.81
N GLU A 212 -14.85 -5.64 3.38
CA GLU A 212 -15.56 -5.06 4.54
C GLU A 212 -14.68 -5.04 5.79
N ASP A 213 -13.80 -6.04 5.92
CA ASP A 213 -12.81 -6.17 7.00
C ASP A 213 -11.45 -5.52 6.63
N GLY A 214 -11.40 -4.80 5.50
CA GLY A 214 -10.24 -4.02 5.09
C GLY A 214 -9.21 -4.79 4.28
N PHE A 215 -9.60 -5.88 3.61
CA PHE A 215 -8.70 -6.71 2.79
C PHE A 215 -9.16 -6.81 1.34
N TRP A 216 -8.23 -6.62 0.40
CA TRP A 216 -8.46 -6.84 -1.03
C TRP A 216 -7.39 -7.81 -1.53
N THR A 217 -7.68 -9.11 -1.43
CA THR A 217 -6.66 -10.14 -1.60
C THR A 217 -7.06 -11.19 -2.63
N LEU A 218 -6.06 -11.59 -3.43
CA LEU A 218 -6.08 -12.78 -4.27
C LEU A 218 -5.35 -13.90 -3.53
N VAL A 219 -5.98 -15.08 -3.43
CA VAL A 219 -5.38 -16.24 -2.78
C VAL A 219 -5.28 -17.43 -3.73
N LEU A 220 -4.20 -18.18 -3.60
CA LEU A 220 -4.07 -19.54 -4.10
C LEU A 220 -4.24 -20.51 -2.93
N ARG A 221 -5.09 -21.53 -3.10
CA ARG A 221 -5.30 -22.60 -2.14
C ARG A 221 -5.10 -23.97 -2.81
N ASP A 222 -4.59 -24.92 -2.05
CA ASP A 222 -4.62 -26.34 -2.42
C ASP A 222 -5.92 -26.94 -1.87
N ASN A 223 -6.82 -27.37 -2.74
CA ASN A 223 -8.11 -27.93 -2.34
C ASN A 223 -8.04 -29.40 -1.88
N GLY A 224 -6.84 -29.96 -1.79
CA GLY A 224 -6.61 -31.33 -1.33
C GLY A 224 -7.02 -32.42 -2.33
N LYS A 225 -7.60 -32.05 -3.47
CA LYS A 225 -7.97 -32.96 -4.58
C LYS A 225 -6.95 -32.91 -5.73
N GLY A 226 -5.80 -32.26 -5.49
CA GLY A 226 -4.76 -32.10 -6.49
C GLY A 226 -5.00 -30.95 -7.47
N ALA A 227 -5.97 -30.06 -7.20
CA ALA A 227 -6.21 -28.87 -7.99
C ALA A 227 -5.88 -27.60 -7.18
N SER A 228 -5.26 -26.65 -7.87
CA SER A 228 -5.00 -25.30 -7.39
C SER A 228 -6.24 -24.45 -7.63
N GLU A 229 -6.76 -23.82 -6.58
CA GLU A 229 -7.89 -22.89 -6.66
C GLU A 229 -7.38 -21.47 -6.41
N TYR A 230 -7.61 -20.60 -7.40
CA TYR A 230 -7.37 -19.17 -7.27
C TYR A 230 -8.69 -18.51 -6.91
N GLU A 231 -8.67 -17.62 -5.93
CA GLU A 231 -9.88 -17.00 -5.40
C GLU A 231 -9.61 -15.53 -5.08
N ALA A 232 -10.43 -14.64 -5.59
CA ALA A 232 -10.48 -13.27 -5.11
C ALA A 232 -11.37 -13.25 -3.85
N CYS A 233 -10.86 -12.79 -2.72
CA CYS A 233 -11.66 -12.77 -1.49
C CYS A 233 -12.67 -11.62 -1.52
N THR A 234 -13.81 -11.85 -2.17
CA THR A 234 -14.99 -10.99 -2.23
C THR A 234 -16.13 -11.58 -1.39
N ASP A 235 -17.20 -10.82 -1.22
CA ASP A 235 -18.48 -11.25 -0.65
C ASP A 235 -19.37 -12.02 -1.66
N SER A 236 -18.93 -12.15 -2.91
CA SER A 236 -19.67 -12.80 -4.00
C SER A 236 -19.46 -14.32 -4.02
N GLU A 237 -20.49 -15.06 -4.46
CA GLU A 237 -20.41 -16.51 -4.67
C GLU A 237 -19.53 -16.88 -5.90
N ASP A 238 -19.34 -15.98 -6.85
CA ASP A 238 -18.54 -16.18 -8.07
C ASP A 238 -17.13 -15.58 -7.93
N ASN A 239 -16.35 -16.14 -7.00
CA ASN A 239 -15.06 -15.57 -6.61
C ASN A 239 -13.84 -16.41 -7.07
N LEU A 240 -14.09 -17.58 -7.67
CA LEU A 240 -13.07 -18.47 -8.23
C LEU A 240 -12.55 -18.00 -9.58
N LEU A 241 -11.24 -18.11 -9.77
CA LEU A 241 -10.53 -17.68 -10.96
C LEU A 241 -9.83 -18.87 -11.62
N TYR A 242 -9.79 -18.84 -12.95
CA TYR A 242 -9.21 -19.90 -13.79
C TYR A 242 -8.15 -19.31 -14.73
N PRO A 243 -6.95 -18.96 -14.22
CA PRO A 243 -5.85 -18.53 -15.06
C PRO A 243 -5.52 -19.58 -16.12
N SER A 244 -5.19 -19.16 -17.34
CA SER A 244 -4.83 -20.07 -18.44
C SER A 244 -3.60 -20.94 -18.13
N LYS A 245 -2.74 -20.46 -17.23
CA LYS A 245 -1.57 -21.15 -16.68
C LYS A 245 -1.35 -20.68 -15.23
N PRO A 246 -0.70 -21.49 -14.38
CA PRO A 246 -0.32 -21.05 -13.03
C PRO A 246 0.70 -19.89 -13.08
N PRO A 247 0.39 -18.70 -12.53
CA PRO A 247 1.35 -17.62 -12.47
C PRO A 247 2.52 -18.00 -11.56
N ARG A 248 3.76 -17.81 -12.04
CA ARG A 248 5.00 -17.90 -11.23
C ARG A 248 5.30 -16.57 -10.53
N ARG A 249 4.72 -15.49 -11.04
CA ARG A 249 4.82 -14.15 -10.51
C ARG A 249 3.48 -13.47 -10.61
N VAL A 250 3.13 -12.69 -9.60
CA VAL A 250 1.88 -11.93 -9.56
C VAL A 250 2.23 -10.46 -9.41
N GLY A 251 1.72 -9.64 -10.33
CA GLY A 251 1.73 -8.19 -10.22
C GLY A 251 0.49 -7.71 -9.49
N VAL A 252 0.66 -6.80 -8.53
CA VAL A 252 -0.43 -6.12 -7.82
C VAL A 252 -0.37 -4.65 -8.18
N TYR A 253 -1.49 -4.12 -8.66
CA TYR A 253 -1.69 -2.73 -9.00
C TYR A 253 -2.72 -2.12 -8.06
N LEU A 254 -2.39 -0.98 -7.48
CA LEU A 254 -3.28 -0.17 -6.65
C LEU A 254 -3.49 1.17 -7.34
N ASP A 255 -4.73 1.54 -7.58
CA ASP A 255 -5.14 2.92 -7.85
C ASP A 255 -5.96 3.40 -6.66
N TYR A 256 -5.32 4.12 -5.74
CA TYR A 256 -5.96 4.54 -4.50
C TYR A 256 -7.11 5.50 -4.78
N GLY A 257 -6.92 6.43 -5.73
CA GLY A 257 -7.92 7.45 -6.05
C GLY A 257 -9.17 6.88 -6.73
N ARG A 258 -9.01 5.86 -7.58
CA ARG A 258 -10.15 5.18 -8.24
C ARG A 258 -10.73 4.02 -7.42
N GLY A 259 -10.10 3.64 -6.32
CA GLY A 259 -10.53 2.49 -5.53
C GLY A 259 -10.35 1.16 -6.26
N GLU A 260 -9.26 1.01 -7.03
CA GLU A 260 -8.99 -0.22 -7.76
C GLU A 260 -7.80 -0.99 -7.18
N VAL A 261 -7.98 -2.31 -7.05
CA VAL A 261 -6.90 -3.26 -6.75
C VAL A 261 -6.94 -4.35 -7.81
N ALA A 262 -5.94 -4.37 -8.69
CA ALA A 262 -5.89 -5.29 -9.82
C ALA A 262 -4.69 -6.25 -9.71
N PHE A 263 -4.89 -7.46 -10.21
CA PHE A 263 -3.92 -8.56 -10.18
C PHE A 263 -3.63 -9.02 -11.60
N TYR A 264 -2.36 -9.29 -11.87
CA TYR A 264 -1.86 -9.71 -13.18
C TYR A 264 -0.87 -10.87 -13.04
N ASP A 265 -0.80 -11.76 -14.03
CA ASP A 265 0.36 -12.64 -14.19
C ASP A 265 1.56 -11.77 -14.58
N GLY A 266 2.58 -11.71 -13.73
CA GLY A 266 3.78 -10.89 -13.96
C GLY A 266 4.67 -11.39 -15.09
N GLY A 267 4.41 -12.58 -15.63
CA GLY A 267 5.16 -13.14 -16.75
C GLY A 267 4.71 -12.64 -18.12
N ASP A 268 3.41 -12.38 -18.30
CA ASP A 268 2.82 -11.94 -19.57
C ASP A 268 1.85 -10.76 -19.46
N MET A 269 1.67 -10.20 -18.26
CA MET A 269 0.74 -9.11 -17.96
C MET A 269 -0.73 -9.47 -18.25
N SER A 270 -1.08 -10.75 -18.34
CA SER A 270 -2.48 -11.15 -18.43
C SER A 270 -3.21 -10.77 -17.14
N HIS A 271 -4.43 -10.25 -17.30
CA HIS A 271 -5.28 -9.88 -16.19
C HIS A 271 -5.79 -11.14 -15.47
N LEU A 272 -5.76 -11.11 -14.13
CA LEU A 272 -6.28 -12.17 -13.28
C LEU A 272 -7.60 -11.74 -12.63
N PHE A 273 -7.61 -10.58 -11.98
CA PHE A 273 -8.78 -10.06 -11.26
C PHE A 273 -8.65 -8.57 -10.95
N THR A 274 -9.77 -7.87 -10.78
CA THR A 274 -9.80 -6.49 -10.28
C THR A 274 -10.93 -6.31 -9.28
N PHE A 275 -10.60 -5.81 -8.08
CA PHE A 275 -11.57 -5.18 -7.19
C PHE A 275 -11.80 -3.76 -7.69
N CYS A 276 -13.06 -3.39 -7.90
CA CYS A 276 -13.49 -2.04 -8.26
C CYS A 276 -14.22 -1.39 -7.09
N ASP A 277 -14.33 -0.05 -7.12
CA ASP A 277 -15.13 0.73 -6.18
C ASP A 277 -14.74 0.56 -4.70
N ALA A 278 -13.47 0.22 -4.43
CA ALA A 278 -12.94 0.16 -3.08
C ALA A 278 -12.93 1.56 -2.45
N LYS A 279 -13.62 1.71 -1.33
CA LYS A 279 -13.75 2.99 -0.63
C LYS A 279 -12.68 3.11 0.45
N PHE A 280 -11.43 3.32 0.04
CA PHE A 280 -10.33 3.53 0.99
C PHE A 280 -10.59 4.81 1.80
N LYS A 281 -10.63 4.67 3.14
CA LYS A 281 -10.81 5.77 4.10
C LYS A 281 -9.55 6.05 4.91
N GLU A 282 -8.56 5.19 4.77
CA GLU A 282 -7.31 5.19 5.51
C GLU A 282 -6.21 4.57 4.65
N PRO A 283 -4.93 4.79 5.00
CA PRO A 283 -3.82 4.21 4.26
C PRO A 283 -3.90 2.67 4.19
N VAL A 284 -3.46 2.12 3.06
CA VAL A 284 -3.37 0.67 2.84
C VAL A 284 -1.92 0.23 2.73
N PHE A 285 -1.62 -0.94 3.25
CA PHE A 285 -0.33 -1.59 3.14
C PHE A 285 -0.38 -2.72 2.13
N PRO A 286 0.71 -2.99 1.39
CA PRO A 286 0.91 -4.25 0.70
C PRO A 286 0.74 -5.42 1.67
N TYR A 287 -0.05 -6.42 1.28
CA TYR A 287 -0.37 -7.60 2.07
C TYR A 287 0.29 -8.83 1.48
N PHE A 288 0.93 -9.64 2.35
CA PHE A 288 1.55 -10.90 1.98
C PHE A 288 1.21 -12.00 2.98
N ASN A 289 0.87 -13.18 2.47
CA ASN A 289 0.65 -14.38 3.27
C ASN A 289 1.25 -15.59 2.53
N PRO A 290 2.42 -16.12 2.95
CA PRO A 290 3.03 -17.28 2.29
C PRO A 290 2.30 -18.60 2.54
N TRP A 291 1.24 -18.60 3.38
CA TRP A 291 0.47 -19.76 3.82
C TRP A 291 1.31 -20.81 4.59
N PRO A 292 0.72 -21.67 5.45
CA PRO A 292 1.48 -22.70 6.16
C PRO A 292 2.13 -23.76 5.25
N ILE A 293 3.16 -24.42 5.77
CA ILE A 293 3.74 -25.64 5.20
C ILE A 293 2.90 -26.83 5.66
N ILE A 294 2.17 -27.46 4.75
CA ILE A 294 1.32 -28.64 5.03
C ILE A 294 1.94 -29.85 4.35
N ASN A 295 2.17 -30.93 5.10
CA ASN A 295 2.80 -32.17 4.62
C ASN A 295 4.13 -31.93 3.88
N GLY A 296 4.89 -30.93 4.31
CA GLY A 296 6.19 -30.56 3.71
C GLY A 296 6.11 -29.80 2.38
N ARG A 297 4.91 -29.52 1.85
CA ARG A 297 4.69 -28.72 0.63
C ARG A 297 4.65 -27.22 0.95
N ASN A 298 4.75 -26.38 -0.08
CA ASN A 298 4.67 -24.91 0.01
C ASN A 298 5.85 -24.19 0.71
N ARG A 299 7.07 -24.74 0.63
CA ARG A 299 8.26 -24.23 1.32
C ARG A 299 8.91 -23.00 0.70
N GLU A 300 8.65 -22.73 -0.58
CA GLU A 300 9.26 -21.58 -1.26
C GLU A 300 8.80 -20.25 -0.64
N PRO A 301 9.68 -19.23 -0.64
CA PRO A 301 9.35 -17.91 -0.11
C PRO A 301 8.41 -17.14 -1.05
N LEU A 302 7.79 -16.09 -0.52
CA LEU A 302 7.32 -14.98 -1.34
C LEU A 302 8.44 -13.96 -1.46
N THR A 303 8.75 -13.51 -2.68
CA THR A 303 9.85 -12.55 -2.92
C THR A 303 9.36 -11.37 -3.74
N ILE A 304 9.44 -10.16 -3.18
CA ILE A 304 9.25 -8.90 -3.88
C ILE A 304 10.38 -8.75 -4.89
N VAL A 305 10.04 -8.52 -6.14
CA VAL A 305 11.00 -8.34 -7.23
C VAL A 305 10.77 -7.01 -7.93
N ALA A 306 11.87 -6.43 -8.43
CA ALA A 306 11.77 -5.28 -9.32
C ALA A 306 10.99 -5.67 -10.58
N PRO A 307 9.96 -4.92 -10.97
CA PRO A 307 9.21 -5.22 -12.18
C PRO A 307 10.13 -5.28 -13.40
N ARG A 308 10.03 -6.37 -14.17
CA ARG A 308 10.86 -6.53 -15.38
C ARG A 308 10.18 -5.80 -16.54
N TRP A 309 10.52 -4.52 -16.72
CA TRP A 309 10.15 -3.77 -17.93
C TRP A 309 11.07 -4.22 -19.09
N GLY A 310 10.70 -5.31 -19.77
CA GLY A 310 11.36 -5.78 -21.00
C GLY A 310 11.05 -4.93 -22.24
#